data_AF-A0A8C8VN75-F1
#
_entry.id   AF-A0A8C8VN75-F1
#
_cell.length_a   1.000
_cell.length_b   1.000
_cell.length_c   1.000
_cell.angle_alpha   90.00
_cell.angle_beta   90.00
_cell.angle_gamma   90.00
#
_symmetry.space_group_name_H-M   'P 1'
#
loop_
_entity.id
_entity.type
_entity.pdbx_description
1 polymer ?
#
loop_
_entity_poly.entity_id
_entity_poly.type
_entity_poly.pdbx_seq_one_letter_code
_entity_poly.pdbx_strand_id
1 'polypeptide(L)'
;MADHPAQYDYRQAKVPEPLTPEMEAQRREKQRAQRAQRKQQAQEQEEKRRFAALSDREKRALAAERRLAGQLLDTGAALTNPRRCWQCGESLLGQIPFCYLDFSFCSTGCLQTHRRGRPGPP
;
A
#
# COMPACT_ATOMS: atom_id res chain seq x y z
N MET A 1 -53.17 -30.17 35.96
CA MET A 1 -51.85 -30.09 36.64
C MET A 1 -51.00 -31.18 36.04
N ALA A 2 -49.76 -30.88 35.62
CA ALA A 2 -48.96 -31.76 34.76
C ALA A 2 -48.91 -33.22 35.26
N ASP A 3 -49.54 -34.14 34.51
CA ASP A 3 -49.81 -35.50 34.99
C ASP A 3 -48.58 -36.41 35.04
N HIS A 4 -47.46 -36.08 34.41
CA HIS A 4 -46.28 -36.97 34.36
C HIS A 4 -44.95 -36.23 34.61
N PRO A 5 -44.66 -35.79 35.84
CA PRO A 5 -43.45 -35.03 36.17
C PRO A 5 -42.14 -35.82 36.06
N ALA A 6 -42.19 -37.15 36.00
CA ALA A 6 -41.03 -38.04 35.96
C ALA A 6 -40.80 -38.74 34.60
N GLN A 7 -41.57 -38.39 33.56
CA GLN A 7 -41.53 -39.11 32.29
C GLN A 7 -40.23 -38.91 31.51
N TYR A 8 -39.51 -37.80 31.78
CA TYR A 8 -38.29 -37.43 31.08
C TYR A 8 -37.14 -37.24 32.07
N ASP A 9 -36.22 -38.19 32.05
CA ASP A 9 -35.05 -38.21 32.91
C ASP A 9 -33.89 -37.50 32.20
N TYR A 10 -33.85 -36.18 32.28
CA TYR A 10 -32.86 -35.34 31.59
C TYR A 10 -31.39 -35.71 31.91
N ARG A 11 -31.16 -36.39 33.03
CA ARG A 11 -29.87 -36.99 33.41
C ARG A 11 -29.47 -38.17 32.52
N GLN A 12 -30.42 -39.03 32.14
CA GLN A 12 -30.16 -40.12 31.18
C GLN A 12 -29.91 -39.58 29.77
N ALA A 13 -30.55 -38.47 29.42
CA ALA A 13 -30.41 -37.82 28.12
C ALA A 13 -29.03 -37.19 27.88
N LYS A 14 -28.12 -37.19 28.87
CA LYS A 14 -26.78 -36.57 28.82
C LYS A 14 -26.82 -35.19 28.17
N VAL A 15 -27.76 -34.34 28.63
CA VAL A 15 -27.90 -32.98 28.10
C VAL A 15 -26.54 -32.28 28.25
N PRO A 16 -25.92 -31.83 27.14
CA PRO A 16 -24.63 -31.17 27.19
C PRO A 16 -24.67 -29.99 28.16
N GLU A 17 -23.59 -29.80 28.92
CA GLU A 17 -23.52 -28.69 29.85
C GLU A 17 -23.67 -27.34 29.12
N PRO A 18 -24.26 -26.33 29.80
CA PRO A 18 -24.36 -24.99 29.27
C PRO A 18 -22.99 -24.50 28.78
N LEU A 19 -22.96 -23.86 27.61
CA LEU A 19 -21.73 -23.32 27.05
C LEU A 19 -21.09 -22.36 28.05
N THR A 20 -19.84 -22.63 28.42
CA THR A 20 -19.06 -21.72 29.26
C THR A 20 -18.83 -20.39 28.52
N PRO A 21 -18.71 -19.26 29.25
CA PRO A 21 -18.53 -17.95 28.63
C PRO A 21 -17.29 -17.86 27.74
N GLU A 22 -16.24 -18.63 28.03
CA GLU A 22 -15.03 -18.74 27.20
C GLU A 22 -15.31 -19.39 25.85
N MET A 23 -16.14 -20.45 25.80
CA MET A 23 -16.51 -21.10 24.54
C MET A 23 -17.39 -20.19 23.67
N GLU A 24 -18.26 -19.39 24.28
CA GLU A 24 -19.07 -18.40 23.57
C GLU A 24 -18.19 -17.28 22.97
N ALA A 25 -17.23 -16.77 23.74
CA ALA A 25 -16.25 -15.80 23.27
C ALA A 25 -15.43 -16.35 22.09
N GLN A 26 -14.92 -17.58 22.20
CA GLN A 26 -14.15 -18.21 21.12
C GLN A 26 -15.00 -18.45 19.86
N ARG A 27 -16.27 -18.86 20.00
CA ARG A 27 -17.20 -18.98 18.85
C ARG A 27 -17.45 -17.63 18.19
N ARG A 28 -17.64 -16.57 18.98
CA ARG A 28 -17.87 -15.21 18.48
C ARG A 28 -16.66 -14.68 17.73
N GLU A 29 -15.45 -14.94 18.22
CA GLU A 29 -14.21 -14.57 17.54
C GLU A 29 -14.04 -15.32 16.22
N LYS A 30 -14.23 -16.65 16.20
CA LYS A 30 -14.21 -17.47 14.97
C LYS A 30 -15.24 -16.99 13.95
N GLN A 31 -16.45 -16.65 14.39
CA GLN A 31 -17.49 -16.13 13.51
C GLN A 31 -17.14 -14.74 12.95
N ARG A 32 -16.53 -13.86 13.76
CA ARG A 32 -16.02 -12.55 13.31
C ARG A 32 -14.91 -12.71 12.28
N ALA A 33 -13.93 -13.58 12.54
CA ALA A 33 -12.85 -13.88 11.61
C ALA A 33 -13.39 -14.46 10.29
N GLN A 34 -14.32 -15.42 10.35
CA GLN A 34 -14.93 -16.00 9.16
C GLN A 34 -15.74 -14.95 8.36
N ARG A 35 -16.47 -14.06 9.05
CA ARG A 35 -17.20 -12.97 8.39
C ARG A 35 -16.26 -11.96 7.73
N ALA A 36 -15.15 -11.62 8.39
CA ALA A 36 -14.12 -10.74 7.82
C ALA A 36 -13.51 -11.38 6.56
N GLN A 37 -13.16 -12.66 6.61
CA GLN A 37 -12.63 -13.40 5.47
C GLN A 37 -13.62 -13.45 4.31
N ARG A 38 -14.90 -13.77 4.57
CA ARG A 38 -15.94 -13.75 3.53
C ARG A 38 -16.13 -12.38 2.90
N LYS A 39 -16.06 -11.31 3.71
CA LYS A 39 -16.14 -9.94 3.19
C LYS A 39 -14.94 -9.60 2.29
N GLN A 40 -13.73 -9.97 2.69
CA GLN A 40 -12.53 -9.77 1.88
C GLN A 40 -12.62 -10.53 0.55
N GLN A 41 -13.06 -11.80 0.57
CA GLN A 41 -13.26 -12.59 -0.64
C GLN A 41 -14.32 -11.99 -1.56
N ALA A 42 -15.43 -11.50 -1.01
CA ALA A 42 -16.49 -10.85 -1.79
C ALA A 42 -15.97 -9.56 -2.45
N GLN A 43 -15.21 -8.74 -1.72
CA GLN A 43 -14.58 -7.53 -2.26
C GLN A 43 -13.59 -7.86 -3.38
N GLU A 44 -12.72 -8.86 -3.18
CA GLU A 44 -11.76 -9.28 -4.21
C GLU A 44 -12.46 -9.81 -5.47
N GLN A 45 -13.56 -10.58 -5.31
CA GLN A 45 -14.37 -11.03 -6.45
C GLN A 45 -15.02 -9.87 -7.19
N GLU A 46 -15.54 -8.87 -6.48
CA GLU A 46 -16.11 -7.67 -7.08
C GLU A 46 -15.05 -6.87 -7.86
N GLU A 47 -13.87 -6.67 -7.29
CA GLU A 47 -12.75 -6.01 -7.97
C GLU A 47 -12.29 -6.78 -9.21
N LYS A 48 -12.20 -8.12 -9.13
CA LYS A 48 -11.90 -8.97 -10.29
C LYS A 48 -12.94 -8.81 -11.39
N ARG A 49 -14.24 -8.79 -11.04
CA ARG A 49 -15.33 -8.59 -12.00
C ARG A 49 -15.25 -7.21 -12.64
N ARG A 50 -15.00 -6.17 -11.84
CA ARG A 50 -14.83 -4.79 -12.33
C ARG A 50 -13.65 -4.69 -13.30
N PHE A 51 -12.51 -5.29 -12.95
CA PHE A 51 -11.34 -5.29 -13.83
C PHE A 51 -11.58 -6.09 -15.12
N ALA A 52 -12.24 -7.24 -15.03
CA ALA A 52 -12.58 -8.05 -16.20
C ALA A 52 -13.49 -7.28 -17.18
N ALA A 53 -14.44 -6.49 -16.65
CA ALA A 53 -15.38 -5.69 -17.42
C ALA A 53 -14.75 -4.48 -18.16
N LEU A 54 -13.53 -4.06 -17.81
CA LEU A 54 -12.83 -2.98 -18.51
C LEU A 54 -12.44 -3.40 -19.93
N SER A 55 -12.50 -2.46 -20.87
CA SER A 55 -12.00 -2.65 -22.23
C SER A 55 -10.48 -2.78 -22.25
N ASP A 56 -9.92 -3.37 -23.32
CA ASP A 56 -8.47 -3.49 -23.48
C ASP A 56 -7.74 -2.13 -23.51
N ARG A 57 -8.42 -1.09 -24.03
CA ARG A 57 -7.92 0.29 -24.02
C ARG A 57 -7.76 0.80 -22.58
N GLU A 58 -8.77 0.61 -21.75
CA GLU A 58 -8.75 1.05 -20.34
C GLU A 58 -7.73 0.25 -19.53
N LYS A 59 -7.65 -1.07 -19.73
CA LYS A 59 -6.62 -1.91 -19.10
C LYS A 59 -5.21 -1.44 -19.45
N ARG A 60 -4.96 -1.10 -20.73
CA ARG A 60 -3.67 -0.55 -21.18
C ARG A 60 -3.39 0.83 -20.58
N ALA A 61 -4.40 1.69 -20.50
CA ALA A 61 -4.28 3.00 -19.86
C ALA A 61 -3.88 2.87 -18.38
N LEU A 62 -4.56 2.01 -17.62
CA LEU A 62 -4.23 1.74 -16.21
C LEU A 62 -2.81 1.17 -16.05
N ALA A 63 -2.37 0.28 -16.94
CA ALA A 63 -1.00 -0.22 -16.91
C ALA A 63 0.03 0.89 -17.19
N ALA A 64 -0.28 1.82 -18.10
CA ALA A 64 0.57 2.97 -18.40
C ALA A 64 0.65 3.93 -17.20
N GLU A 65 -0.49 4.25 -16.57
CA GLU A 65 -0.55 5.07 -15.36
C GLU A 65 0.26 4.47 -14.21
N ARG A 66 0.15 3.15 -13.98
CA ARG A 66 0.96 2.45 -12.95
C ARG A 66 2.46 2.52 -13.24
N ARG A 67 2.87 2.45 -14.51
CA ARG A 67 4.28 2.62 -14.90
C ARG A 67 4.75 4.05 -14.64
N LEU A 68 3.96 5.06 -15.02
CA LEU A 68 4.28 6.47 -14.79
C LEU A 68 4.35 6.79 -13.28
N ALA A 69 3.42 6.26 -12.49
CA ALA A 69 3.43 6.43 -11.04
C ALA A 69 4.66 5.76 -10.38
N GLY A 70 5.02 4.54 -10.84
CA GLY A 70 6.25 3.88 -10.40
C GLY A 70 7.50 4.67 -10.75
N GLN A 71 7.57 5.20 -11.97
CA GLN A 71 8.64 6.11 -12.37
C GLN A 71 8.66 7.37 -11.51
N LEU A 72 7.50 7.98 -11.20
CA LEU A 72 7.43 9.18 -10.37
C LEU A 72 7.93 8.95 -8.94
N LEU A 73 7.63 7.78 -8.36
CA LEU A 73 8.08 7.38 -7.02
C LEU A 73 9.59 7.08 -6.99
N ASP A 74 10.09 6.38 -8.01
CA ASP A 74 11.51 5.98 -8.09
C ASP A 74 12.43 7.15 -8.48
N THR A 75 11.95 8.03 -9.37
CA THR A 75 12.72 9.19 -9.85
C THR A 75 12.34 10.52 -9.18
N GLY A 76 11.44 10.51 -8.20
CA GLY A 76 11.06 11.69 -7.42
C GLY A 76 10.87 12.95 -8.28
N ALA A 77 9.93 12.92 -9.23
CA ALA A 77 9.56 14.06 -10.07
C ALA A 77 10.67 14.69 -10.98
N ALA A 78 11.68 13.93 -11.43
CA ALA A 78 12.83 14.49 -12.15
C ALA A 78 12.89 14.26 -13.68
N LEU A 79 11.80 13.90 -14.38
CA LEU A 79 11.84 13.78 -15.85
C LEU A 79 11.74 15.14 -16.59
N THR A 80 11.32 16.21 -15.92
CA THR A 80 11.34 17.57 -16.51
C THR A 80 12.46 18.46 -15.99
N ASN A 81 13.17 18.03 -14.94
CA ASN A 81 14.40 18.65 -14.47
C ASN A 81 15.35 17.54 -13.98
N PRO A 82 16.29 17.03 -14.81
CA PRO A 82 17.45 16.37 -14.24
C PRO A 82 18.04 17.36 -13.22
N ARG A 83 18.41 16.89 -12.02
CA ARG A 83 19.18 17.74 -11.12
C ARG A 83 20.40 18.20 -11.91
N ARG A 84 20.47 19.47 -12.29
CA ARG A 84 21.56 20.03 -13.06
C ARG A 84 22.55 20.68 -12.11
N CYS A 85 23.82 20.66 -12.48
CA CYS A 85 24.82 21.44 -11.79
C CYS A 85 24.41 22.92 -11.83
N TRP A 86 24.31 23.57 -10.68
CA TRP A 86 23.93 24.98 -10.60
C TRP A 86 24.91 25.89 -11.35
N GLN A 87 26.20 25.49 -11.42
CA GLN A 87 27.23 26.30 -12.07
C GLN A 87 27.35 26.08 -13.58
N CYS A 88 27.18 24.86 -14.09
CA CYS A 88 27.44 24.55 -15.52
C CYS A 88 26.26 23.90 -16.25
N GLY A 89 25.13 23.66 -15.58
CA GLY A 89 23.94 23.07 -16.19
C GLY A 89 24.05 21.58 -16.54
N GLU A 90 25.20 20.95 -16.26
CA GLU A 90 25.45 19.54 -16.57
C GLU A 90 24.50 18.62 -15.79
N SER A 91 24.02 17.57 -16.45
CA SER A 91 23.10 16.61 -15.86
C SER A 91 23.80 15.80 -14.76
N LEU A 92 23.25 15.83 -13.54
CA LEU A 92 23.77 15.06 -12.41
C LEU A 92 23.19 13.63 -12.35
N LEU A 93 22.56 13.17 -13.43
CA LEU A 93 22.01 11.81 -13.51
C LEU A 93 23.14 10.78 -13.41
N GLY A 94 23.08 9.91 -12.39
CA GLY A 94 24.05 8.85 -12.16
C GLY A 94 25.39 9.30 -11.56
N GLN A 95 25.53 10.58 -11.19
CA GLN A 95 26.70 11.11 -10.46
C GLN A 95 26.30 11.40 -9.01
N ILE A 96 27.23 11.26 -8.05
CA ILE A 96 27.02 11.68 -6.66
C ILE A 96 27.30 13.19 -6.59
N PRO A 97 26.28 14.06 -6.48
CA PRO A 97 26.50 15.50 -6.55
C PRO A 97 27.07 16.04 -5.25
N PHE A 98 27.90 17.09 -5.35
CA PHE A 98 28.29 17.87 -4.19
C PHE A 98 27.18 18.86 -3.84
N CYS A 99 26.80 18.93 -2.57
CA CYS A 99 25.79 19.88 -2.08
C CYS A 99 26.43 20.97 -1.23
N TYR A 100 26.10 22.23 -1.50
CA TYR A 100 26.46 23.37 -0.66
C TYR A 100 25.29 24.32 -0.61
N LEU A 101 24.79 24.59 0.62
CA LEU A 101 23.48 25.19 0.82
C LEU A 101 22.41 24.39 0.06
N ASP A 102 21.55 25.07 -0.71
CA ASP A 102 20.47 24.46 -1.49
C ASP A 102 20.89 24.10 -2.94
N PHE A 103 22.18 24.21 -3.28
CA PHE A 103 22.68 24.01 -4.64
C PHE A 103 23.46 22.70 -4.81
N SER A 104 23.29 22.06 -5.96
CA SER A 104 23.98 20.82 -6.35
C SER A 104 25.02 21.07 -7.46
N PHE A 105 26.17 20.41 -7.38
CA PHE A 105 27.30 20.61 -8.29
C PHE A 105 27.88 19.29 -8.79
N CYS A 106 28.36 19.26 -10.05
CA CYS A 106 28.99 18.07 -10.63
C CYS A 106 30.43 17.84 -10.13
N SER A 107 31.11 18.90 -9.68
CA SER A 107 32.52 18.83 -9.27
C SER A 107 32.87 19.90 -8.24
N THR A 108 34.02 19.71 -7.57
CA THR A 108 34.59 20.68 -6.63
C THR A 108 34.97 22.00 -7.32
N GLY A 109 35.35 21.98 -8.61
CA GLY A 109 35.61 23.19 -9.40
C GLY A 109 34.37 24.05 -9.61
N CYS A 110 33.22 23.43 -9.88
CA CYS A 110 31.93 24.13 -9.97
C CYS A 110 31.53 24.75 -8.63
N LEU A 111 31.70 24.02 -7.53
CA LEU A 111 31.44 24.53 -6.17
C LEU A 111 32.36 25.71 -5.81
N GLN A 112 33.66 25.61 -6.10
CA GLN A 112 34.61 26.70 -5.83
C GLN A 112 34.30 27.95 -6.66
N THR A 113 33.84 27.79 -7.90
CA THR A 113 33.45 28.91 -8.77
C THR A 113 32.22 29.64 -8.25
N HIS A 114 31.21 28.89 -7.80
CA HIS A 114 30.03 29.42 -7.11
C HIS A 114 30.42 30.22 -5.86
N ARG A 115 31.30 29.67 -5.01
CA ARG A 115 31.80 30.36 -3.79
C ARG A 115 32.58 31.64 -4.09
N ARG A 116 33.15 31.77 -5.29
CA ARG A 116 33.87 32.97 -5.76
C ARG A 116 32.92 34.00 -6.40
N GLY A 117 31.61 33.77 -6.39
CA GLY A 117 30.60 34.70 -6.91
C GLY A 117 30.59 34.83 -8.43
N ARG A 118 31.16 33.85 -9.16
CA ARG A 118 31.19 33.87 -10.63
C ARG A 118 29.94 33.18 -11.19
N PRO A 119 29.10 33.86 -11.97
CA PRO A 119 27.96 33.21 -12.61
C PRO A 119 28.45 32.11 -13.57
N GLY A 120 27.62 31.08 -13.74
CA GLY A 120 27.83 30.00 -14.71
C GLY A 120 27.89 30.49 -16.16
N PRO A 121 28.33 29.65 -17.10
CA PRO A 121 28.20 29.96 -18.52
C PRO A 121 26.70 30.10 -18.88
N PRO A 122 26.36 30.95 -19.87
CA PRO A 122 24.99 31.09 -20.37
C PRO A 122 24.47 29.81 -21.03
#